data_AF-A0A1F7LR98-F1
#
_entry.id   AF-A0A1F7LR98-F1
#
_cell.length_a   1.000
_cell.length_b   1.000
_cell.length_c   1.000
_cell.angle_alpha   90.00
_cell.angle_beta   90.00
_cell.angle_gamma   90.00
#
_symmetry.space_group_name_H-M   'P 1'
#
loop_
_entity.id
_entity.type
_entity.pdbx_description
1 polymer ?
#
loop_
_entity_poly.entity_id
_entity_poly.type
_entity_poly.pdbx_seq_one_letter_code
_entity_poly.pdbx_strand_id
1 'polypeptide(L)'
;MRARLAQAAALLALAGAALLLTGFLGVPRAGREVDVPLTVEKFAFSPPRVSVEAGDRLTFRIRSLDITHGFAVEGTGVNATILPGREVRVTVPAGQPGKIRYRCSVICGPLHPFMVGEIVVEPNRWPLWGGGLVAVVGFLASAGVARPAGRRDLLRWRPLARLLARRPFQFALIAPNLLVFTLIVLAGLVGTATGALNVSTIFVWLAWWGLLVLVLIPLGGRIWCAMCPIPAPGEWLARGAIVARRERGWGLGRPWPKPLRNLWPAFGGLLVLVLFGLVVTTRPLVTASLLLGLAAVALVTHLVFERRVFCRYLCPVGGLLGVYALVAPIELRARDLEVCRACREKPCFRGGAGYPCPTFQFPGGGLERNTYCLLCTECLKACPRDNVALSVRPFGVDLRVSRGTRADEAWIALLLLGTALAHSVIKLGPWGWIKSWANLDGGVEFLLYAGLFLGAVLGVLPGLHLVTAWLSRLAARAPSARLGRLFVAYAYALIPLSLAAWMAFTLAVVAPNLSYIPRVLSDPLGWGWDLFGTRETTWTWVPLGLLPWAQLGLLVAGLWGSVRAARQIVTDALGESGAGRRGLLPVAGFLALLAWAFLALYLG
;
A
#
# COMPACT_ATOMS: atom_id res chain seq x y z
N MET A 1 -8.69 -23.97 33.49
CA MET A 1 -9.30 -23.28 32.33
C MET A 1 -8.31 -22.92 31.20
N ARG A 2 -7.12 -22.35 31.48
CA ARG A 2 -6.10 -22.05 30.45
C ARG A 2 -5.58 -23.29 29.70
N ALA A 3 -5.42 -24.42 30.40
CA ALA A 3 -4.97 -25.69 29.79
C ALA A 3 -6.00 -26.28 28.81
N ARG A 4 -7.29 -26.24 29.15
CA ARG A 4 -8.38 -26.73 28.28
C ARG A 4 -8.58 -25.87 27.03
N LEU A 5 -8.39 -24.56 27.13
CA LEU A 5 -8.40 -23.64 25.98
C LEU A 5 -7.16 -23.81 25.08
N ALA A 6 -5.99 -24.07 25.67
CA ALA A 6 -4.78 -24.39 24.92
C ALA A 6 -4.88 -25.76 24.22
N GLN A 7 -5.51 -26.74 24.85
CA GLN A 7 -5.81 -28.05 24.26
C GLN A 7 -6.84 -27.95 23.13
N ALA A 8 -7.92 -27.18 23.29
CA ALA A 8 -8.89 -26.94 22.22
C ALA A 8 -8.25 -26.21 21.03
N ALA A 9 -7.36 -25.25 21.27
CA ALA A 9 -6.61 -24.55 20.24
C ALA A 9 -5.56 -25.43 19.56
N ALA A 10 -4.89 -26.31 20.30
CA ALA A 10 -3.98 -27.31 19.76
C ALA A 10 -4.73 -28.36 18.93
N LEU A 11 -5.92 -28.77 19.35
CA LEU A 11 -6.80 -29.68 18.59
C LEU A 11 -7.37 -29.01 17.33
N LEU A 12 -7.73 -27.73 17.37
CA LEU A 12 -8.12 -26.97 16.19
C LEU A 12 -6.94 -26.70 15.25
N ALA A 13 -5.74 -26.48 15.78
CA ALA A 13 -4.52 -26.35 15.00
C ALA A 13 -4.08 -27.69 14.40
N LEU A 14 -4.23 -28.80 15.11
CA LEU A 14 -3.99 -30.17 14.63
C LEU A 14 -5.07 -30.63 13.66
N ALA A 15 -6.34 -30.27 13.84
CA ALA A 15 -7.38 -30.51 12.86
C ALA A 15 -7.17 -29.65 11.60
N GLY A 16 -6.75 -28.39 11.77
CA GLY A 16 -6.28 -27.54 10.67
C GLY A 16 -5.06 -28.13 9.96
N ALA A 17 -4.10 -28.70 10.71
CA ALA A 17 -2.89 -29.34 10.17
C ALA A 17 -3.13 -30.73 9.55
N ALA A 18 -4.09 -31.48 10.07
CA ALA A 18 -4.55 -32.75 9.51
C ALA A 18 -5.38 -32.50 8.25
N LEU A 19 -6.18 -31.42 8.23
CA LEU A 19 -6.63 -30.87 6.96
C LEU A 19 -5.41 -30.57 6.10
N LEU A 20 -4.38 -29.80 6.56
CA LEU A 20 -3.17 -29.33 5.80
C LEU A 20 -2.49 -30.43 4.98
N LEU A 21 -2.51 -31.67 5.45
CA LEU A 21 -1.90 -32.82 4.77
C LEU A 21 -2.83 -33.53 3.77
N THR A 22 -4.15 -33.44 3.92
CA THR A 22 -5.12 -34.04 2.98
C THR A 22 -5.35 -33.21 1.71
N GLY A 23 -4.78 -32.01 1.62
CA GLY A 23 -4.98 -31.07 0.50
C GLY A 23 -4.18 -31.34 -0.78
N PHE A 24 -3.20 -32.23 -0.75
CA PHE A 24 -2.33 -32.51 -1.90
C PHE A 24 -2.58 -33.87 -2.56
N LEU A 25 -3.48 -34.69 -2.02
CA LEU A 25 -3.75 -36.04 -2.51
C LEU A 25 -5.05 -36.09 -3.32
N GLY A 26 -5.12 -35.28 -4.38
CA GLY A 26 -6.06 -35.53 -5.47
C GLY A 26 -5.42 -36.54 -6.42
N VAL A 27 -5.99 -37.74 -6.53
CA VAL A 27 -5.59 -38.71 -7.56
C VAL A 27 -5.79 -38.03 -8.93
N PRO A 28 -4.78 -37.94 -9.80
CA PRO A 28 -4.97 -37.40 -11.14
C PRO A 28 -5.97 -38.30 -11.87
N ARG A 29 -7.17 -37.78 -12.12
CA ARG A 29 -8.08 -38.38 -13.11
C ARG A 29 -7.47 -38.18 -14.49
N ALA A 30 -7.71 -39.12 -15.40
CA ALA A 30 -7.46 -38.87 -16.81
C ALA A 30 -8.32 -37.67 -17.23
N GLY A 31 -7.66 -36.53 -17.44
CA GLY A 31 -8.34 -35.28 -17.75
C GLY A 31 -9.03 -35.33 -19.11
N ARG A 32 -10.12 -34.58 -19.24
CA ARG A 32 -10.82 -34.42 -20.50
C ARG A 32 -10.12 -33.38 -21.35
N GLU A 33 -10.27 -33.50 -22.67
CA GLU A 33 -9.99 -32.38 -23.56
C GLU A 33 -11.19 -31.42 -23.54
N VAL A 34 -10.94 -30.17 -23.20
CA VAL A 34 -11.97 -29.14 -23.06
C VAL A 34 -11.70 -28.03 -24.08
N ASP A 35 -12.56 -27.92 -25.09
CA ASP A 35 -12.50 -26.82 -26.06
C ASP A 35 -13.20 -25.57 -25.52
N VAL A 36 -12.45 -24.48 -25.39
CA VAL A 36 -12.96 -23.21 -24.83
C VAL A 36 -12.96 -22.14 -25.93
N PRO A 37 -14.12 -21.71 -26.46
CA PRO A 37 -14.18 -20.53 -27.30
C PRO A 37 -13.88 -19.28 -26.46
N LEU A 38 -12.92 -18.47 -26.90
CA LEU A 38 -12.48 -17.26 -26.22
C LEU A 38 -12.46 -16.10 -27.20
N THR A 39 -13.21 -15.05 -26.93
CA THR A 39 -13.08 -13.78 -27.64
C THR A 39 -12.27 -12.80 -26.82
N VAL A 40 -11.54 -11.95 -27.54
CA VAL A 40 -10.63 -10.96 -26.95
C VAL A 40 -10.96 -9.60 -27.55
N GLU A 41 -11.13 -8.61 -26.69
CA GLU A 41 -11.33 -7.21 -27.05
C GLU A 41 -10.52 -6.33 -26.10
N LYS A 42 -10.43 -5.02 -26.37
CA LYS A 42 -9.75 -4.07 -25.49
C LYS A 42 -10.14 -4.27 -24.03
N PHE A 43 -9.13 -4.69 -23.27
CA PHE A 43 -9.12 -4.79 -21.81
C PHE A 43 -9.95 -5.93 -21.21
N ALA A 44 -10.50 -6.83 -22.03
CA ALA A 44 -11.34 -7.93 -21.58
C ALA A 44 -11.11 -9.24 -22.36
N PHE A 45 -11.25 -10.35 -21.64
CA PHE A 45 -11.38 -11.69 -22.19
C PHE A 45 -12.80 -12.19 -21.94
N SER A 46 -13.40 -12.85 -22.91
CA SER A 46 -14.75 -13.43 -22.79
C SER A 46 -14.74 -14.91 -23.22
N PRO A 47 -15.03 -15.86 -22.33
CA PRO A 47 -15.47 -15.65 -20.94
C PRO A 47 -14.34 -15.12 -20.03
N PRO A 48 -14.67 -14.28 -19.03
CA PRO A 48 -13.69 -13.70 -18.11
C PRO A 48 -13.11 -14.73 -17.12
N ARG A 49 -13.86 -15.80 -16.84
CA ARG A 49 -13.48 -16.89 -15.95
C ARG A 49 -13.88 -18.23 -16.57
N VAL A 50 -12.97 -19.18 -16.54
CA VAL A 50 -13.16 -20.57 -17.00
C VAL A 50 -12.95 -21.50 -15.82
N SER A 51 -13.83 -22.48 -15.62
CA SER A 51 -13.75 -23.47 -14.54
C SER A 51 -13.60 -24.87 -15.13
N VAL A 52 -12.64 -25.64 -14.63
CA VAL A 52 -12.27 -26.98 -15.12
C VAL A 52 -11.85 -27.89 -13.98
N GLU A 53 -11.72 -29.20 -14.20
CA GLU A 53 -11.24 -30.15 -13.20
C GLU A 53 -9.71 -30.35 -13.30
N ALA A 54 -9.07 -30.67 -12.17
CA ALA A 54 -7.65 -31.01 -12.16
C ALA A 54 -7.37 -32.25 -13.02
N GLY A 55 -6.40 -32.11 -13.92
CA GLY A 55 -6.04 -33.11 -14.93
C GLY A 55 -6.47 -32.71 -16.35
N ASP A 56 -7.48 -31.85 -16.51
CA ASP A 56 -8.01 -31.44 -17.82
C ASP A 56 -6.97 -30.76 -18.72
N ARG A 57 -7.16 -30.89 -20.04
CA ARG A 57 -6.37 -30.19 -21.06
C ARG A 57 -7.29 -29.22 -21.80
N LEU A 58 -7.07 -27.93 -21.61
CA LEU A 58 -7.92 -26.89 -22.21
C LEU A 58 -7.33 -26.47 -23.54
N THR A 59 -8.10 -26.55 -24.63
CA THR A 59 -7.74 -25.98 -25.91
C THR A 59 -8.57 -24.72 -26.13
N PHE A 60 -7.94 -23.57 -25.99
CA PHE A 60 -8.57 -22.28 -26.24
C PHE A 60 -8.61 -21.99 -27.74
N ARG A 61 -9.80 -21.72 -28.27
CA ARG A 61 -10.02 -21.18 -29.64
C ARG A 61 -10.22 -19.69 -29.53
N ILE A 62 -9.13 -18.94 -29.74
CA ILE A 62 -9.05 -17.53 -29.43
C ILE A 62 -9.25 -16.69 -30.69
N ARG A 63 -10.16 -15.72 -30.65
CA ARG A 63 -10.37 -14.73 -31.72
C ARG A 63 -10.35 -13.31 -31.18
N SER A 64 -9.61 -12.42 -31.83
CA SER A 64 -9.67 -10.99 -31.53
C SER A 64 -10.80 -10.31 -32.30
N LEU A 65 -11.57 -9.46 -31.62
CA LEU A 65 -12.69 -8.69 -32.17
C LEU A 65 -12.31 -7.28 -32.62
N ASP A 66 -11.10 -6.80 -32.29
CA ASP A 66 -10.69 -5.41 -32.55
C ASP A 66 -9.25 -5.27 -33.05
N ILE A 67 -8.25 -5.44 -32.18
CA ILE A 67 -6.83 -5.19 -32.45
C ILE A 67 -5.97 -6.41 -32.09
N THR A 68 -4.68 -6.36 -32.37
CA THR A 68 -3.78 -7.44 -31.97
C THR A 68 -3.72 -7.55 -30.45
N HIS A 69 -3.96 -8.75 -29.93
CA HIS A 69 -3.80 -9.10 -28.52
C HIS A 69 -2.80 -10.22 -28.34
N GLY A 70 -2.37 -10.41 -27.11
CA GLY A 70 -1.62 -11.58 -26.69
C GLY A 70 -2.45 -12.47 -25.77
N PHE A 71 -2.01 -13.70 -25.57
CA PHE A 71 -2.54 -14.63 -24.59
C PHE A 71 -1.37 -15.35 -23.95
N ALA A 72 -1.04 -15.00 -22.72
CA ALA A 72 -0.01 -15.65 -21.93
C ALA A 72 -0.58 -16.18 -20.62
N VAL A 73 -0.30 -17.43 -20.29
CA VAL A 73 -0.78 -18.08 -19.06
C VAL A 73 0.34 -18.07 -18.02
N GLU A 74 0.07 -17.43 -16.88
CA GLU A 74 1.06 -17.24 -15.81
C GLU A 74 1.61 -18.59 -15.32
N GLY A 75 2.94 -18.73 -15.27
CA GLY A 75 3.61 -19.91 -14.71
C GLY A 75 3.69 -21.14 -15.61
N THR A 76 3.16 -21.11 -16.85
CA THR A 76 3.14 -22.28 -17.75
C THR A 76 4.02 -22.13 -19.01
N GLY A 77 4.55 -20.93 -19.26
CA GLY A 77 5.32 -20.62 -20.49
C GLY A 77 4.48 -20.48 -21.76
N VAL A 78 3.18 -20.80 -21.70
CA VAL A 78 2.26 -20.67 -22.82
C VAL A 78 2.08 -19.19 -23.18
N ASN A 79 2.35 -18.84 -24.44
CA ASN A 79 2.18 -17.51 -24.99
C ASN A 79 1.77 -17.58 -26.48
N ALA A 80 0.81 -16.77 -26.89
CA ALA A 80 0.38 -16.65 -28.29
C ALA A 80 0.02 -15.20 -28.64
N THR A 81 0.23 -14.84 -29.91
CA THR A 81 -0.24 -13.57 -30.48
C THR A 81 -1.49 -13.81 -31.32
N ILE A 82 -2.52 -12.99 -31.13
CA ILE A 82 -3.83 -13.12 -31.76
C ILE A 82 -4.06 -11.90 -32.65
N LEU A 83 -4.01 -12.11 -33.96
CA LEU A 83 -4.32 -11.08 -34.96
C LEU A 83 -5.84 -11.00 -35.19
N PRO A 84 -6.40 -9.80 -35.45
CA PRO A 84 -7.81 -9.65 -35.83
C PRO A 84 -8.20 -10.54 -37.01
N GLY A 85 -9.39 -11.15 -36.93
CA GLY A 85 -9.93 -12.00 -38.00
C GLY A 85 -9.29 -13.39 -38.13
N ARG A 86 -8.30 -13.75 -37.30
CA ARG A 86 -7.71 -15.11 -37.25
C ARG A 86 -8.07 -15.81 -35.95
N GLU A 87 -8.35 -17.11 -36.05
CA GLU A 87 -8.49 -17.99 -34.88
C GLU A 87 -7.13 -18.62 -34.56
N VAL A 88 -6.73 -18.56 -33.29
CA VAL A 88 -5.53 -19.21 -32.76
C VAL A 88 -5.94 -20.29 -31.76
N ARG A 89 -5.30 -21.45 -31.83
CA ARG A 89 -5.53 -22.56 -30.87
C ARG A 89 -4.37 -22.70 -29.92
N VAL A 90 -4.64 -22.69 -28.62
CA VAL A 90 -3.63 -22.77 -27.57
C VAL A 90 -4.06 -23.80 -26.53
N THR A 91 -3.21 -24.80 -26.26
CA THR A 91 -3.49 -25.82 -25.26
C THR A 91 -2.80 -25.51 -23.94
N VAL A 92 -3.55 -25.55 -22.84
CA VAL A 92 -3.10 -25.24 -21.47
C VAL A 92 -3.38 -26.43 -20.57
N PRO A 93 -2.38 -27.00 -19.87
CA PRO A 93 -2.60 -28.08 -18.91
C PRO A 93 -3.16 -27.54 -17.59
N ALA A 94 -4.25 -28.13 -17.08
CA ALA A 94 -4.82 -27.83 -15.75
C ALA A 94 -4.32 -28.85 -14.71
N GLY A 95 -3.01 -28.90 -14.48
CA GLY A 95 -2.40 -29.97 -13.69
C GLY A 95 -2.66 -29.91 -12.18
N GLN A 96 -2.74 -28.72 -11.58
CA GLN A 96 -2.93 -28.56 -10.13
C GLN A 96 -4.16 -27.71 -9.81
N PRO A 97 -4.96 -28.10 -8.79
CA PRO A 97 -6.07 -27.28 -8.30
C PRO A 97 -5.63 -25.89 -7.85
N GLY A 98 -6.47 -24.89 -8.11
CA GLY A 98 -6.22 -23.50 -7.75
C GLY A 98 -6.57 -22.54 -8.87
N LYS A 99 -6.18 -21.28 -8.69
CA LYS A 99 -6.43 -20.22 -9.67
C LYS A 99 -5.18 -19.88 -10.46
N ILE A 100 -5.30 -19.95 -11.78
CA ILE A 100 -4.28 -19.54 -12.74
C ILE A 100 -4.80 -18.32 -13.49
N ARG A 101 -3.97 -17.31 -13.69
CA ARG A 101 -4.32 -16.14 -14.49
C ARG A 101 -3.71 -16.24 -15.88
N TYR A 102 -4.43 -15.70 -16.85
CA TYR A 102 -3.89 -15.42 -18.16
C TYR A 102 -4.04 -13.93 -18.49
N ARG A 103 -3.10 -13.42 -19.27
CA ARG A 103 -2.93 -11.99 -19.56
C ARG A 103 -2.73 -11.74 -21.04
N CYS A 104 -2.96 -10.49 -21.43
CA CYS A 104 -2.50 -10.02 -22.72
C CYS A 104 -0.97 -9.84 -22.70
N SER A 105 -0.24 -10.49 -23.60
CA SER A 105 1.22 -10.38 -23.75
C SER A 105 1.66 -9.35 -24.79
N VAL A 106 0.71 -8.80 -25.55
CA VAL A 106 0.94 -7.75 -26.55
C VAL A 106 0.29 -6.46 -26.07
N ILE A 107 1.02 -5.34 -26.10
CA ILE A 107 0.52 -4.06 -25.62
C ILE A 107 -0.66 -3.61 -26.49
N CYS A 108 -1.87 -3.69 -25.91
CA CYS A 108 -3.15 -3.45 -26.59
C CYS A 108 -3.82 -2.12 -26.19
N GLY A 109 -3.10 -1.23 -25.50
CA GLY A 109 -3.58 0.09 -25.11
C GLY A 109 -3.34 0.42 -23.63
N PRO A 110 -3.94 1.51 -23.10
CA PRO A 110 -3.65 2.03 -21.77
C PRO A 110 -3.90 1.04 -20.62
N LEU A 111 -4.99 0.26 -20.66
CA LEU A 111 -5.32 -0.70 -19.59
C LEU A 111 -4.73 -2.09 -19.79
N HIS A 112 -3.81 -2.26 -20.76
CA HIS A 112 -3.15 -3.53 -21.04
C HIS A 112 -2.62 -4.25 -19.77
N PRO A 113 -1.94 -3.60 -18.80
CA PRO A 113 -1.44 -4.28 -17.60
C PRO A 113 -2.52 -4.90 -16.69
N PHE A 114 -3.77 -4.48 -16.87
CA PHE A 114 -4.93 -4.94 -16.09
C PHE A 114 -5.86 -5.85 -16.91
N MET A 115 -5.48 -6.23 -18.12
CA MET A 115 -6.21 -7.19 -18.95
C MET A 115 -5.89 -8.62 -18.48
N VAL A 116 -6.77 -9.16 -17.65
CA VAL A 116 -6.60 -10.43 -16.92
C VAL A 116 -7.86 -11.27 -17.07
N GLY A 117 -7.69 -12.55 -17.38
CA GLY A 117 -8.71 -13.58 -17.24
C GLY A 117 -8.24 -14.68 -16.28
N GLU A 118 -9.18 -15.52 -15.83
CA GLU A 118 -8.92 -16.52 -14.79
C GLU A 118 -9.32 -17.93 -15.25
N ILE A 119 -8.46 -18.91 -14.97
CA ILE A 119 -8.77 -20.35 -15.02
C ILE A 119 -8.81 -20.84 -13.57
N VAL A 120 -9.93 -21.42 -13.17
CA VAL A 120 -10.10 -22.04 -11.85
C VAL A 120 -10.13 -23.55 -12.03
N VAL A 121 -9.10 -24.20 -11.51
CA VAL A 121 -8.94 -25.65 -11.54
C VAL A 121 -9.50 -26.21 -10.24
N GLU A 122 -10.60 -26.94 -10.36
CA GLU A 122 -11.35 -27.54 -9.25
C GLU A 122 -10.74 -28.90 -8.85
N PRO A 123 -10.86 -29.32 -7.57
CA PRO A 123 -11.50 -28.60 -6.47
C PRO A 123 -10.59 -27.50 -5.89
N ASN A 124 -10.97 -26.23 -6.05
CA ASN A 124 -10.20 -25.11 -5.51
C ASN A 124 -10.56 -24.87 -4.05
N ARG A 125 -9.81 -25.50 -3.16
CA ARG A 125 -10.09 -25.42 -1.71
C ARG A 125 -9.42 -24.23 -1.03
N TRP A 126 -8.61 -23.42 -1.75
CA TRP A 126 -7.83 -22.32 -1.17
C TRP A 126 -8.63 -21.38 -0.25
N PRO A 127 -9.88 -20.99 -0.56
CA PRO A 127 -10.68 -20.16 0.34
C PRO A 127 -11.03 -20.82 1.68
N LEU A 128 -11.29 -22.12 1.68
CA LEU A 128 -11.60 -22.89 2.90
C LEU A 128 -10.35 -23.01 3.78
N TRP A 129 -9.22 -23.35 3.15
CA TRP A 129 -7.91 -23.43 3.79
C TRP A 129 -7.44 -22.11 4.38
N GLY A 130 -7.52 -21.06 3.57
CA GLY A 130 -7.21 -19.70 3.96
C GLY A 130 -8.10 -19.26 5.12
N GLY A 131 -9.39 -19.59 5.10
CA GLY A 131 -10.34 -19.31 6.19
C GLY A 131 -9.96 -19.99 7.50
N GLY A 132 -9.64 -21.29 7.46
CA GLY A 132 -9.18 -22.04 8.63
C GLY A 132 -7.89 -21.46 9.21
N LEU A 133 -6.90 -21.17 8.36
CA LEU A 133 -5.63 -20.58 8.78
C LEU A 133 -5.82 -19.17 9.39
N VAL A 134 -6.59 -18.31 8.73
CA VAL A 134 -6.91 -16.96 9.21
C VAL A 134 -7.63 -17.01 10.56
N ALA A 135 -8.55 -17.94 10.76
CA ALA A 135 -9.23 -18.13 12.03
C ALA A 135 -8.27 -18.59 13.15
N VAL A 136 -7.42 -19.58 12.87
CA VAL A 136 -6.42 -20.08 13.83
C VAL A 136 -5.41 -18.99 14.18
N VAL A 137 -4.85 -18.30 13.18
CA VAL A 137 -3.88 -17.21 13.37
C VAL A 137 -4.52 -16.07 14.14
N GLY A 138 -5.73 -15.65 13.79
CA GLY A 138 -6.48 -14.62 14.52
C GLY A 138 -6.70 -15.00 15.97
N PHE A 139 -7.07 -16.26 16.24
CA PHE A 139 -7.23 -16.77 17.60
C PHE A 139 -5.91 -16.75 18.37
N LEU A 140 -4.82 -17.29 17.81
CA LEU A 140 -3.50 -17.30 18.45
C LEU A 140 -2.96 -15.88 18.69
N ALA A 141 -3.17 -14.96 17.74
CA ALA A 141 -2.82 -13.55 17.87
C ALA A 141 -3.53 -12.90 19.06
N SER A 142 -4.81 -13.24 19.24
CA SER A 142 -5.65 -12.76 20.35
C SER A 142 -5.18 -13.29 21.71
N ALA A 143 -4.56 -14.47 21.76
CA ALA A 143 -4.13 -15.13 23.00
C ALA A 143 -2.74 -14.69 23.49
N GLY A 144 -1.76 -14.47 22.60
CA GLY A 144 -0.37 -14.20 22.98
C GLY A 144 -0.12 -12.81 23.60
N VAL A 145 0.81 -12.73 24.57
CA VAL A 145 1.28 -11.46 25.16
C VAL A 145 2.47 -10.95 24.35
N ALA A 146 2.38 -9.74 23.81
CA ALA A 146 3.53 -9.11 23.16
C ALA A 146 4.56 -8.69 24.21
N ARG A 147 5.75 -9.29 24.18
CA ARG A 147 6.86 -8.86 25.04
C ARG A 147 7.40 -7.50 24.54
N PRO A 148 7.72 -6.55 25.43
CA PRO A 148 8.42 -5.34 25.04
C PRO A 148 9.83 -5.73 24.57
N ALA A 149 10.08 -5.66 23.27
CA ALA A 149 11.43 -5.70 22.75
C ALA A 149 12.03 -4.28 22.82
N GLY A 150 13.28 -4.19 23.27
CA GLY A 150 13.97 -2.92 23.48
C GLY A 150 14.19 -2.14 22.20
N ARG A 151 14.32 -0.82 22.33
CA ARG A 151 14.76 0.07 21.24
C ARG A 151 16.26 -0.05 21.04
N ARG A 152 16.72 -0.10 19.79
CA ARG A 152 18.16 -0.08 19.45
C ARG A 152 18.49 1.22 18.71
N ASP A 153 19.36 2.06 19.29
CA ASP A 153 19.82 3.30 18.66
C ASP A 153 20.91 3.01 17.61
N LEU A 154 20.59 3.26 16.35
CA LEU A 154 21.50 3.10 15.21
C LEU A 154 22.59 4.17 15.17
N LEU A 155 22.37 5.35 15.79
CA LEU A 155 23.36 6.43 15.83
C LEU A 155 24.52 6.13 16.79
N ARG A 156 24.47 5.00 17.53
CA ARG A 156 25.65 4.48 18.22
C ARG A 156 26.77 4.11 17.25
N TRP A 157 26.43 3.75 16.01
CA TRP A 157 27.41 3.56 14.95
C TRP A 157 27.88 4.92 14.41
N ARG A 158 29.07 5.34 14.83
CA ARG A 158 29.63 6.68 14.58
C ARG A 158 29.68 7.10 13.09
N PRO A 159 30.01 6.23 12.11
CA PRO A 159 29.99 6.60 10.69
C PRO A 159 28.60 7.06 10.23
N LEU A 160 27.55 6.34 10.63
CA LEU A 160 26.17 6.71 10.31
C LEU A 160 25.76 8.02 10.99
N ALA A 161 26.08 8.20 12.27
CA ALA A 161 25.80 9.45 12.98
C ALA A 161 26.47 10.65 12.30
N ARG A 162 27.75 10.52 11.91
CA ARG A 162 28.47 11.57 11.16
C ARG A 162 27.83 11.84 9.80
N LEU A 163 27.43 10.82 9.05
CA LEU A 163 26.77 10.98 7.76
C LEU A 163 25.45 11.74 7.88
N LEU A 164 24.57 11.31 8.80
CA LEU A 164 23.24 11.90 8.98
C LEU A 164 23.27 13.33 9.57
N ALA A 165 24.33 13.66 10.32
CA ALA A 165 24.55 14.99 10.87
C ALA A 165 25.10 15.99 9.83
N ARG A 166 25.63 15.53 8.68
CA ARG A 166 26.15 16.43 7.63
C ARG A 166 25.02 17.25 7.03
N ARG A 167 25.27 18.56 6.85
CA ARG A 167 24.38 19.48 6.11
C ARG A 167 24.05 19.00 4.69
N PRO A 168 25.02 18.63 3.83
CA PRO A 168 24.74 18.21 2.46
C PRO A 168 23.98 16.89 2.36
N PHE A 169 23.81 16.12 3.44
CA PHE A 169 23.12 14.83 3.42
C PHE A 169 21.71 14.92 2.82
N GLN A 170 20.92 15.92 3.21
CA GLN A 170 19.54 16.05 2.70
C GLN A 170 19.52 16.45 1.22
N PHE A 171 20.44 17.32 0.79
CA PHE A 171 20.58 17.66 -0.62
C PHE A 171 21.03 16.45 -1.45
N ALA A 172 22.03 15.69 -0.97
CA ALA A 172 22.52 14.48 -1.63
C ALA A 172 21.44 13.40 -1.78
N LEU A 173 20.47 13.32 -0.85
CA LEU A 173 19.30 12.46 -0.98
C LEU A 173 18.27 12.97 -2.00
N ILE A 174 18.03 14.28 -2.04
CA ILE A 174 16.97 14.88 -2.87
C ILE A 174 17.42 15.05 -4.33
N ALA A 175 18.66 15.46 -4.58
CA ALA A 175 19.13 15.86 -5.90
C ALA A 175 19.00 14.77 -6.98
N PRO A 176 19.40 13.49 -6.76
CA PRO A 176 19.18 12.43 -7.74
C PRO A 176 17.70 12.19 -8.02
N ASN A 177 16.87 12.23 -6.97
CA ASN A 177 15.42 12.06 -7.09
C ASN A 177 14.77 13.23 -7.85
N LEU A 178 15.30 14.45 -7.73
CA LEU A 178 14.81 15.61 -8.46
C LEU A 178 15.15 15.52 -9.95
N LEU A 179 16.34 15.04 -10.30
CA LEU A 179 16.71 14.76 -11.69
C LEU A 179 15.75 13.72 -12.30
N VAL A 180 15.57 12.58 -11.62
CA VAL A 180 14.65 11.52 -12.06
C VAL A 180 13.21 12.03 -12.17
N PHE A 181 12.74 12.80 -11.19
CA PHE A 181 11.42 13.44 -11.22
C PHE A 181 11.24 14.35 -12.43
N THR A 182 12.27 15.14 -12.77
CA THR A 182 12.22 16.03 -13.94
C THR A 182 12.13 15.23 -15.24
N LEU A 183 12.92 14.17 -15.37
CA LEU A 183 12.86 13.27 -16.53
C LEU A 183 11.50 12.58 -16.67
N ILE A 184 10.90 12.13 -15.57
CA ILE A 184 9.55 11.55 -15.53
C ILE A 184 8.50 12.54 -16.03
N VAL A 185 8.54 13.78 -15.52
CA VAL A 185 7.59 14.81 -15.94
C VAL A 185 7.75 15.12 -17.43
N LEU A 186 8.98 15.30 -17.91
CA LEU A 186 9.24 15.54 -19.33
C LEU A 186 8.75 14.37 -20.19
N ALA A 187 9.06 13.13 -19.80
CA ALA A 187 8.61 11.94 -20.53
C ALA A 187 7.10 11.80 -20.57
N GLY A 188 6.39 12.19 -19.50
CA GLY A 188 4.93 12.15 -19.50
C GLY A 188 4.29 13.26 -20.35
N LEU A 189 4.98 14.38 -20.58
CA LEU A 189 4.50 15.48 -21.43
C LEU A 189 4.78 15.26 -22.92
N VAL A 190 5.98 14.80 -23.28
CA VAL A 190 6.45 14.72 -24.68
C VAL A 190 6.62 13.30 -25.22
N GLY A 191 6.61 12.29 -24.34
CA GLY A 191 6.79 10.90 -24.71
C GLY A 191 5.52 10.25 -25.24
N THR A 192 5.60 8.94 -25.51
CA THR A 192 4.47 8.14 -26.00
C THR A 192 3.25 8.20 -25.06
N ALA A 193 2.04 8.27 -25.63
CA ALA A 193 0.79 8.26 -24.88
C ALA A 193 0.48 6.90 -24.23
N THR A 194 1.15 5.84 -24.64
CA THR A 194 0.93 4.48 -24.14
C THR A 194 1.66 4.27 -22.82
N GLY A 195 0.93 4.18 -21.71
CA GLY A 195 1.52 4.06 -20.37
C GLY A 195 2.42 2.84 -20.16
N ALA A 196 2.19 1.73 -20.85
CA ALA A 196 3.05 0.55 -20.76
C ALA A 196 4.46 0.75 -21.38
N LEU A 197 4.63 1.78 -22.22
CA LEU A 197 5.86 2.09 -22.95
C LEU A 197 6.53 3.38 -22.48
N ASN A 198 5.93 4.11 -21.55
CA ASN A 198 6.43 5.41 -21.11
C ASN A 198 7.08 5.29 -19.72
N VAL A 199 8.29 5.81 -19.56
CA VAL A 199 9.00 5.78 -18.26
C VAL A 199 8.23 6.51 -17.18
N SER A 200 7.45 7.54 -17.51
CA SER A 200 6.67 8.31 -16.53
C SER A 200 5.69 7.43 -15.75
N THR A 201 5.00 6.53 -16.43
CA THR A 201 3.98 5.65 -15.82
C THR A 201 4.62 4.43 -15.20
N ILE A 202 5.53 3.76 -15.91
CA ILE A 202 6.21 2.57 -15.39
C ILE A 202 7.08 2.92 -14.18
N PHE A 203 7.88 3.97 -14.23
CA PHE A 203 8.71 4.32 -13.08
C PHE A 203 7.85 4.74 -11.88
N VAL A 204 6.87 5.62 -12.06
CA VAL A 204 6.06 6.11 -10.93
C VAL A 204 5.20 4.99 -10.34
N TRP A 205 4.39 4.31 -11.15
CA TRP A 205 3.34 3.43 -10.65
C TRP A 205 3.73 1.96 -10.55
N LEU A 206 4.85 1.56 -11.16
CA LEU A 206 5.39 0.20 -11.04
C LEU A 206 6.63 0.18 -10.15
N ALA A 207 7.71 0.85 -10.56
CA ALA A 207 9.01 0.74 -9.90
C ALA A 207 9.04 1.48 -8.54
N TRP A 208 8.75 2.79 -8.55
CA TRP A 208 8.73 3.64 -7.35
C TRP A 208 7.62 3.23 -6.39
N TRP A 209 6.39 3.03 -6.87
CA TRP A 209 5.29 2.56 -6.02
C TRP A 209 5.57 1.17 -5.43
N GLY A 210 6.11 0.24 -6.23
CA GLY A 210 6.55 -1.07 -5.76
C GLY A 210 7.59 -0.97 -4.64
N LEU A 211 8.65 -0.19 -4.86
CA LEU A 211 9.68 0.08 -3.85
C LEU A 211 9.08 0.74 -2.60
N LEU A 212 8.17 1.71 -2.79
CA LEU A 212 7.54 2.45 -1.70
C LEU A 212 6.71 1.51 -0.81
N VAL A 213 5.78 0.75 -1.38
CA VAL A 213 4.83 -0.09 -0.64
C VAL A 213 5.48 -1.36 -0.10
N LEU A 214 6.33 -2.03 -0.89
CA LEU A 214 6.92 -3.31 -0.49
C LEU A 214 8.13 -3.16 0.44
N VAL A 215 8.84 -2.02 0.41
CA VAL A 215 10.10 -1.84 1.13
C VAL A 215 10.10 -0.60 2.03
N LEU A 216 9.93 0.60 1.45
CA LEU A 216 10.15 1.85 2.20
C LEU A 216 9.12 2.09 3.30
N ILE A 217 7.85 1.80 3.05
CA ILE A 217 6.78 1.94 4.04
C ILE A 217 6.94 0.96 5.21
N PRO A 218 7.03 -0.37 4.99
CA PRO A 218 7.12 -1.33 6.09
C PRO A 218 8.38 -1.14 6.93
N LEU A 219 9.50 -0.70 6.35
CA LEU A 219 10.77 -0.52 7.07
C LEU A 219 10.97 0.91 7.61
N GLY A 220 10.63 1.92 6.83
CA GLY A 220 10.98 3.32 7.11
C GLY A 220 9.79 4.27 7.27
N GLY A 221 8.55 3.81 7.05
CA GLY A 221 7.34 4.63 7.15
C GLY A 221 7.40 5.86 6.24
N ARG A 222 7.74 7.02 6.82
CA ARG A 222 7.86 8.31 6.12
C ARG A 222 9.25 8.62 5.59
N ILE A 223 10.16 7.65 5.50
CA ILE A 223 11.54 7.88 5.02
C ILE A 223 11.59 8.51 3.62
N TRP A 224 10.64 8.17 2.73
CA TRP A 224 10.53 8.81 1.41
C TRP A 224 10.33 10.33 1.50
N CYS A 225 9.63 10.81 2.53
CA CYS A 225 9.40 12.24 2.71
C CYS A 225 10.69 13.04 2.97
N ALA A 226 11.76 12.39 3.43
CA ALA A 226 13.06 13.03 3.61
C ALA A 226 13.78 13.26 2.26
N MET A 227 13.55 12.40 1.27
CA MET A 227 14.18 12.45 -0.06
C MET A 227 13.23 12.91 -1.18
N CYS A 228 11.99 13.25 -0.84
CA CYS A 228 10.95 13.60 -1.81
C CYS A 228 11.33 14.87 -2.60
N PRO A 229 11.31 14.82 -3.95
CA PRO A 229 11.71 15.96 -4.79
C PRO A 229 10.63 17.05 -4.89
N ILE A 230 9.35 16.71 -4.71
CA ILE A 230 8.20 17.62 -4.89
C ILE A 230 8.33 18.93 -4.08
N PRO A 231 8.61 18.91 -2.75
CA PRO A 231 8.72 20.14 -1.97
C PRO A 231 10.07 20.86 -2.16
N ALA A 232 11.06 20.27 -2.82
CA ALA A 232 12.43 20.77 -2.80
C ALA A 232 12.60 22.14 -3.46
N PRO A 233 12.08 22.41 -4.68
CA PRO A 233 12.21 23.73 -5.30
C PRO A 233 11.57 24.83 -4.45
N GLY A 234 10.37 24.58 -3.93
CA GLY A 234 9.67 25.53 -3.06
C GLY A 234 10.39 25.78 -1.75
N GLU A 235 10.95 24.75 -1.14
CA GLU A 235 11.72 24.89 0.09
C GLU A 235 13.03 25.67 -0.14
N TRP A 236 13.76 25.39 -1.22
CA TRP A 236 15.02 26.08 -1.54
C TRP A 236 14.79 27.56 -1.87
N LEU A 237 13.74 27.87 -2.64
CA LEU A 237 13.33 29.24 -2.93
C LEU A 237 12.88 29.98 -1.67
N ALA A 238 12.01 29.36 -0.87
CA ALA A 238 11.53 29.97 0.37
C ALA A 238 12.67 30.22 1.38
N ARG A 239 13.71 29.37 1.40
CA ARG A 239 14.90 29.53 2.25
C ARG A 239 15.96 30.46 1.67
N GLY A 240 15.95 30.69 0.36
CA GLY A 240 17.03 31.37 -0.36
C GLY A 240 18.38 30.63 -0.27
N ALA A 241 18.35 29.31 -0.06
CA ALA A 241 19.52 28.46 0.06
C ALA A 241 19.17 26.98 -0.21
N ILE A 242 20.08 26.28 -0.89
CA ILE A 242 19.94 24.85 -1.24
C ILE A 242 20.54 23.98 -0.12
N VAL A 243 21.83 24.18 0.20
CA VAL A 243 22.57 23.37 1.19
C VAL A 243 22.84 24.16 2.48
N ALA A 244 23.28 25.40 2.35
CA ALA A 244 23.62 26.25 3.48
C ALA A 244 22.38 26.62 4.30
N ARG A 245 22.58 26.91 5.60
CA ARG A 245 21.53 27.52 6.42
C ARG A 245 21.58 29.03 6.23
N ARG A 246 20.43 29.64 5.90
CA ARG A 246 20.22 31.09 6.04
C ARG A 246 19.23 31.35 7.15
N GLU A 247 19.41 32.46 7.85
CA GLU A 247 18.53 32.87 8.95
C GLU A 247 17.23 33.51 8.45
N ARG A 248 17.31 34.25 7.33
CA ARG A 248 16.18 34.91 6.69
C ARG A 248 15.97 34.34 5.29
N GLY A 249 14.77 33.82 5.03
CA GLY A 249 14.33 33.34 3.73
C GLY A 249 13.44 34.36 3.02
N TRP A 250 12.92 33.96 1.86
CA TRP A 250 12.00 34.76 1.03
C TRP A 250 10.52 34.38 1.21
N GLY A 251 10.23 33.32 1.98
CA GLY A 251 8.86 32.93 2.29
C GLY A 251 8.14 33.94 3.19
N LEU A 252 6.84 34.15 2.95
CA LEU A 252 5.96 35.06 3.71
C LEU A 252 5.72 34.59 5.16
N GLY A 253 5.86 33.28 5.43
CA GLY A 253 5.79 32.72 6.78
C GLY A 253 4.41 32.82 7.46
N ARG A 254 3.32 32.89 6.69
CA ARG A 254 1.97 32.96 7.27
C ARG A 254 1.61 31.67 8.01
N PRO A 255 0.88 31.74 9.15
CA PRO A 255 0.43 30.54 9.84
C PRO A 255 -0.66 29.82 9.05
N TRP A 256 -0.64 28.48 9.07
CA TRP A 256 -1.69 27.68 8.44
C TRP A 256 -3.04 27.86 9.18
N PRO A 257 -4.18 28.01 8.46
CA PRO A 257 -5.49 28.23 9.07
C PRO A 257 -5.85 27.16 10.10
N LYS A 258 -6.33 27.57 11.28
CA LYS A 258 -6.70 26.68 12.38
C LYS A 258 -7.64 25.52 11.97
N PRO A 259 -8.73 25.71 11.20
CA PRO A 259 -9.65 24.61 10.84
C PRO A 259 -9.01 23.55 9.94
N LEU A 260 -7.92 23.89 9.23
CA LEU A 260 -7.23 22.99 8.31
C LEU A 260 -6.01 22.30 8.93
N ARG A 261 -5.77 22.45 10.25
CA ARG A 261 -4.63 21.83 10.98
C ARG A 261 -4.84 20.34 11.28
N ASN A 262 -5.34 19.59 10.30
CA ASN A 262 -5.67 18.17 10.35
C ASN A 262 -5.37 17.52 8.99
N LEU A 263 -5.56 16.20 8.88
CA LEU A 263 -5.30 15.43 7.66
C LEU A 263 -6.50 15.38 6.70
N TRP A 264 -7.62 16.09 6.97
CA TRP A 264 -8.76 16.11 6.05
C TRP A 264 -8.42 16.60 4.64
N PRO A 265 -7.57 17.63 4.45
CA PRO A 265 -7.16 18.03 3.09
C PRO A 265 -6.37 16.91 2.37
N ALA A 266 -5.43 16.25 3.07
CA ALA A 266 -4.70 15.11 2.52
C ALA A 266 -5.64 13.92 2.24
N PHE A 267 -6.64 13.66 3.08
CA PHE A 267 -7.69 12.66 2.84
C PHE A 267 -8.46 12.96 1.56
N GLY A 268 -8.92 14.20 1.36
CA GLY A 268 -9.64 14.60 0.16
C GLY A 268 -8.78 14.44 -1.09
N GLY A 269 -7.52 14.89 -1.05
CA GLY A 269 -6.58 14.69 -2.15
C GLY A 269 -6.27 13.21 -2.42
N LEU A 270 -6.19 12.38 -1.37
CA LEU A 270 -5.99 10.94 -1.51
C LEU A 270 -7.22 10.27 -2.11
N LEU A 271 -8.42 10.65 -1.70
CA LEU A 271 -9.69 10.15 -2.23
C LEU A 271 -9.83 10.44 -3.73
N VAL A 272 -9.49 11.65 -4.16
CA VAL A 272 -9.47 12.00 -5.60
C VAL A 272 -8.42 11.17 -6.32
N LEU A 273 -7.20 11.06 -5.77
CA LEU A 273 -6.13 10.29 -6.40
C LEU A 273 -6.50 8.82 -6.62
N VAL A 274 -7.14 8.17 -5.65
CA VAL A 274 -7.55 6.77 -5.75
C VAL A 274 -8.79 6.58 -6.62
N LEU A 275 -9.73 7.54 -6.64
CA LEU A 275 -10.91 7.51 -7.52
C LEU A 275 -10.49 7.55 -9.01
N PHE A 276 -9.55 8.43 -9.36
CA PHE A 276 -8.98 8.50 -10.71
C PHE A 276 -7.79 7.55 -10.91
N GLY A 277 -7.63 6.57 -10.01
CA GLY A 277 -6.45 5.73 -9.93
C GLY A 277 -6.18 4.91 -11.19
N LEU A 278 -7.18 4.58 -12.00
CA LEU A 278 -6.96 3.89 -13.29
C LEU A 278 -6.36 4.85 -14.32
N VAL A 279 -7.00 5.99 -14.52
CA VAL A 279 -6.63 7.04 -15.49
C VAL A 279 -5.25 7.59 -15.19
N VAL A 280 -4.97 7.91 -13.93
CA VAL A 280 -3.66 8.41 -13.49
C VAL A 280 -2.58 7.36 -13.76
N THR A 281 -2.81 6.08 -13.43
CA THR A 281 -1.77 5.04 -13.59
C THR A 281 -1.50 4.61 -15.03
N THR A 282 -2.38 4.94 -15.98
CA THR A 282 -2.31 4.42 -17.36
C THR A 282 -2.04 5.49 -18.41
N ARG A 283 -2.24 6.77 -18.09
CA ARG A 283 -2.03 7.90 -19.01
C ARG A 283 -0.83 8.76 -18.55
N PRO A 284 0.29 8.78 -19.30
CA PRO A 284 1.48 9.54 -18.93
C PRO A 284 1.25 11.03 -18.73
N LEU A 285 0.48 11.66 -19.63
CA LEU A 285 0.15 13.09 -19.54
C LEU A 285 -0.60 13.45 -18.25
N VAL A 286 -1.50 12.57 -17.80
CA VAL A 286 -2.25 12.77 -16.55
C VAL A 286 -1.33 12.59 -15.34
N THR A 287 -0.42 11.61 -15.38
CA THR A 287 0.63 11.46 -14.34
C THR A 287 1.51 12.70 -14.27
N ALA A 288 2.05 13.19 -15.39
CA ALA A 288 2.89 14.38 -15.42
C ALA A 288 2.14 15.62 -14.91
N SER A 289 0.90 15.83 -15.37
CA SER A 289 0.05 16.93 -14.91
C SER A 289 -0.22 16.87 -13.40
N LEU A 290 -0.49 15.68 -12.86
CA LEU A 290 -0.65 15.48 -11.41
C LEU A 290 0.64 15.84 -10.64
N LEU A 291 1.79 15.36 -11.10
CA LEU A 291 3.09 15.61 -10.45
C LEU A 291 3.45 17.09 -10.48
N LEU A 292 3.24 17.77 -11.61
CA LEU A 292 3.40 19.22 -11.76
C LEU A 292 2.43 19.99 -10.86
N GLY A 293 1.17 19.58 -10.80
CA GLY A 293 0.17 20.18 -9.92
C GLY A 293 0.56 20.06 -8.44
N LEU A 294 1.01 18.88 -8.00
CA LEU A 294 1.52 18.68 -6.64
C LEU A 294 2.76 19.52 -6.35
N ALA A 295 3.69 19.63 -7.30
CA ALA A 295 4.88 20.47 -7.18
C ALA A 295 4.53 21.97 -7.12
N ALA A 296 3.56 22.43 -7.92
CA ALA A 296 3.07 23.81 -7.91
C ALA A 296 2.38 24.14 -6.57
N VAL A 297 1.50 23.26 -6.07
CA VAL A 297 0.89 23.43 -4.74
C VAL A 297 1.96 23.44 -3.65
N ALA A 298 2.95 22.54 -3.72
CA ALA A 298 4.07 22.53 -2.78
C ALA A 298 4.89 23.83 -2.85
N LEU A 299 5.19 24.33 -4.04
CA LEU A 299 5.89 25.60 -4.25
C LEU A 299 5.14 26.77 -3.61
N VAL A 300 3.87 26.96 -3.98
CA VAL A 300 3.04 28.06 -3.46
C VAL A 300 2.92 27.99 -1.95
N THR A 301 2.67 26.80 -1.39
CA THR A 301 2.49 26.66 0.05
C THR A 301 3.78 26.89 0.84
N HIS A 302 4.96 26.57 0.31
CA HIS A 302 6.24 26.90 0.96
C HIS A 302 6.59 28.39 0.87
N LEU A 303 6.19 29.08 -0.20
CA LEU A 303 6.39 30.52 -0.34
C LEU A 303 5.43 31.32 0.56
N VAL A 304 4.20 30.83 0.76
CA VAL A 304 3.17 31.57 1.52
C VAL A 304 3.17 31.22 3.00
N PHE A 305 3.27 29.95 3.36
CA PHE A 305 3.10 29.48 4.73
C PHE A 305 4.43 29.09 5.39
N GLU A 306 4.42 29.06 6.72
CA GLU A 306 5.59 28.63 7.49
C GLU A 306 5.89 27.12 7.34
N ARG A 307 7.19 26.79 7.24
CA ARG A 307 7.70 25.41 7.27
C ARG A 307 7.08 24.51 6.18
N ARG A 308 7.02 23.18 6.41
CA ARG A 308 6.53 22.20 5.44
C ARG A 308 5.05 21.86 5.66
N VAL A 309 4.18 22.86 5.52
CA VAL A 309 2.70 22.70 5.63
C VAL A 309 2.17 21.70 4.60
N PHE A 310 2.66 21.75 3.35
CA PHE A 310 2.27 20.80 2.31
C PHE A 310 2.47 19.35 2.75
N CYS A 311 3.68 19.01 3.21
CA CYS A 311 4.01 17.65 3.65
C CYS A 311 3.26 17.22 4.92
N ARG A 312 2.75 18.18 5.70
CA ARG A 312 2.03 17.92 6.94
C ARG A 312 0.53 17.70 6.72
N TYR A 313 -0.12 18.51 5.88
CA TYR A 313 -1.58 18.59 5.80
C TYR A 313 -2.18 18.36 4.41
N LEU A 314 -1.45 18.64 3.33
CA LEU A 314 -2.01 18.67 1.96
C LEU A 314 -1.56 17.49 1.10
N CYS A 315 -0.34 16.99 1.28
CA CYS A 315 0.22 15.94 0.44
C CYS A 315 -0.58 14.64 0.59
N PRO A 316 -1.26 14.15 -0.47
CA PRO A 316 -2.10 12.94 -0.41
C PRO A 316 -1.30 11.70 0.01
N VAL A 317 -0.16 11.50 -0.65
CA VAL A 317 0.79 10.42 -0.34
C VAL A 317 1.38 10.62 1.05
N GLY A 318 1.61 11.87 1.48
CA GLY A 318 2.04 12.19 2.83
C GLY A 318 1.06 11.71 3.90
N GLY A 319 -0.26 11.88 3.68
CA GLY A 319 -1.30 11.38 4.57
C GLY A 319 -1.27 9.86 4.68
N LEU A 320 -1.20 9.16 3.55
CA LEU A 320 -1.03 7.69 3.48
C LEU A 320 0.21 7.23 4.25
N LEU A 321 1.37 7.82 3.96
CA LEU A 321 2.64 7.46 4.60
C LEU A 321 2.62 7.77 6.10
N GLY A 322 1.89 8.82 6.52
CA GLY A 322 1.72 9.17 7.92
C GLY A 322 1.01 8.07 8.71
N VAL A 323 -0.10 7.56 8.18
CA VAL A 323 -0.86 6.48 8.84
C VAL A 323 -0.06 5.17 8.88
N TYR A 324 0.60 4.78 7.78
CA TYR A 324 1.43 3.56 7.79
C TYR A 324 2.72 3.68 8.61
N ALA A 325 3.25 4.88 8.84
CA ALA A 325 4.41 5.07 9.71
C ALA A 325 4.18 4.63 11.17
N LEU A 326 2.92 4.42 11.57
CA LEU A 326 2.57 3.84 12.87
C LEU A 326 3.00 2.37 13.01
N VAL A 327 3.12 1.65 11.89
CA VAL A 327 3.57 0.25 11.85
C VAL A 327 5.09 0.14 11.72
N ALA A 328 5.73 1.13 11.08
CA ALA A 328 7.15 1.09 10.74
C ALA A 328 8.09 1.03 11.97
N PRO A 329 9.22 0.31 11.87
CA PRO A 329 10.18 0.11 12.94
C PRO A 329 11.20 1.24 13.09
N ILE A 330 11.39 2.11 12.10
CA ILE A 330 12.36 3.23 12.20
C ILE A 330 11.70 4.46 12.82
N GLU A 331 12.34 5.07 13.82
CA GLU A 331 11.88 6.31 14.46
C GLU A 331 13.02 7.26 14.87
N LEU A 332 12.72 8.56 14.94
CA LEU A 332 13.58 9.55 15.60
C LEU A 332 12.97 9.92 16.95
N ARG A 333 13.73 9.78 18.04
CA ARG A 333 13.29 10.09 19.42
C ARG A 333 14.41 10.77 20.20
N ALA A 334 14.06 11.39 21.33
CA ALA A 334 15.08 11.79 22.30
C ALA A 334 15.70 10.55 22.95
N ARG A 335 17.02 10.56 23.20
CA ARG A 335 17.69 9.50 23.97
C ARG A 335 17.25 9.56 25.43
N ASP A 336 17.30 10.76 26.01
CA ASP A 336 16.94 11.04 27.39
C ASP A 336 15.97 12.24 27.46
N LEU A 337 14.81 12.05 28.09
CA LEU A 337 13.81 13.10 28.26
C LEU A 337 14.26 14.18 29.26
N GLU A 338 15.05 13.84 30.27
CA GLU A 338 15.54 14.80 31.27
C GLU A 338 16.55 15.76 30.65
N VAL A 339 17.48 15.26 29.82
CA VAL A 339 18.39 16.11 29.04
C VAL A 339 17.61 17.08 28.13
N CYS A 340 16.50 16.60 27.54
CA CYS A 340 15.61 17.45 26.74
C CYS A 340 14.89 18.50 27.58
N ARG A 341 14.47 18.19 28.82
CA ARG A 341 13.82 19.14 29.74
C ARG A 341 14.80 20.22 30.22
N ALA A 342 16.05 19.86 30.46
CA ALA A 342 17.11 20.80 30.85
C ALA A 342 17.51 21.77 29.71
N CYS A 343 17.29 21.40 28.45
CA CYS A 343 17.57 22.26 27.30
C CYS A 343 16.51 23.37 27.14
N ARG A 344 16.84 24.60 27.54
CA ARG A 344 15.93 25.76 27.47
C ARG A 344 15.69 26.29 26.05
N GLU A 345 16.73 26.32 25.22
CA GLU A 345 16.70 26.90 23.86
C GLU A 345 15.88 26.07 22.87
N LYS A 346 15.92 24.74 23.01
CA LYS A 346 15.23 23.77 22.14
C LYS A 346 15.44 24.03 20.63
N PRO A 347 16.69 24.18 20.16
CA PRO A 347 16.98 24.49 18.74
C PRO A 347 16.48 23.40 17.77
N CYS A 348 16.33 22.15 18.21
CA CYS A 348 15.72 21.09 17.41
C CYS A 348 14.26 21.36 17.01
N PHE A 349 13.55 22.25 17.72
CA PHE A 349 12.19 22.68 17.39
C PHE A 349 12.12 24.12 16.90
N ARG A 350 12.90 25.02 17.50
CA ARG A 350 12.90 26.47 17.19
C ARG A 350 13.87 26.87 16.06
N GLY A 351 14.86 26.04 15.76
CA GLY A 351 15.97 26.40 14.87
C GLY A 351 17.14 27.04 15.63
N GLY A 352 18.26 27.21 14.94
CA GLY A 352 19.60 27.50 15.48
C GLY A 352 20.51 26.37 15.03
N ALA A 353 21.77 26.55 14.64
CA ALA A 353 22.61 25.56 13.91
C ALA A 353 21.95 24.88 12.68
N GLY A 354 20.85 24.12 12.84
CA GLY A 354 19.94 23.64 11.79
C GLY A 354 18.59 24.31 11.68
N TYR A 355 17.80 23.81 10.74
CA TYR A 355 16.45 24.31 10.52
C TYR A 355 15.52 23.78 11.62
N PRO A 356 14.49 24.56 12.03
CA PRO A 356 13.46 24.08 12.93
C PRO A 356 12.76 22.84 12.35
N CYS A 357 12.16 22.01 13.22
CA CYS A 357 11.41 20.84 12.75
C CYS A 357 10.37 21.26 11.68
N PRO A 358 10.48 20.71 10.44
CA PRO A 358 9.65 21.16 9.33
C PRO A 358 8.15 20.92 9.51
N THR A 359 7.77 19.96 10.35
CA THR A 359 6.38 19.57 10.62
C THR A 359 5.97 19.77 12.08
N PHE A 360 6.67 20.69 12.77
CA PHE A 360 6.35 21.11 14.14
C PHE A 360 6.32 19.96 15.14
N GLN A 361 7.23 18.99 14.98
CA GLN A 361 7.41 17.89 15.93
C GLN A 361 8.53 18.19 16.91
N PHE A 362 8.35 17.80 18.17
CA PHE A 362 9.36 17.96 19.20
C PHE A 362 9.79 16.60 19.76
N PRO A 363 11.06 16.18 19.54
CA PRO A 363 11.56 14.88 20.02
C PRO A 363 11.52 14.69 21.54
N GLY A 364 11.58 15.78 22.33
CA GLY A 364 11.67 15.75 23.80
C GLY A 364 10.33 15.56 24.53
N GLY A 365 9.45 14.69 24.03
CA GLY A 365 8.20 14.29 24.70
C GLY A 365 6.90 14.65 23.97
N GLY A 366 6.95 15.43 22.89
CA GLY A 366 5.78 15.69 22.04
C GLY A 366 5.61 14.69 20.89
N LEU A 367 6.66 13.93 20.59
CA LEU A 367 6.73 13.01 19.47
C LEU A 367 6.67 11.56 19.97
N GLU A 368 5.46 11.08 20.23
CA GLU A 368 5.20 9.68 20.58
C GLU A 368 4.89 8.84 19.34
N ARG A 369 4.36 9.46 18.27
CA ARG A 369 3.97 8.79 17.02
C ARG A 369 4.70 9.35 15.80
N ASN A 370 4.92 8.51 14.81
CA ASN A 370 5.57 8.90 13.57
C ASN A 370 4.67 9.58 12.53
N THR A 371 3.35 9.70 12.75
CA THR A 371 2.38 10.21 11.75
C THR A 371 2.85 11.50 11.06
N TYR A 372 3.38 12.45 11.83
CA TYR A 372 3.81 13.74 11.31
C TYR A 372 5.34 13.90 11.17
N CYS A 373 6.14 12.93 11.64
CA CYS A 373 7.61 13.00 11.54
C CYS A 373 8.06 12.62 10.11
N LEU A 374 8.85 13.50 9.46
CA LEU A 374 9.35 13.25 8.10
C LEU A 374 10.66 12.44 8.06
N LEU A 375 11.24 12.10 9.22
CA LEU A 375 12.57 11.48 9.32
C LEU A 375 13.70 12.27 8.61
N CYS A 376 13.53 13.59 8.44
CA CYS A 376 14.46 14.49 7.73
C CYS A 376 15.76 14.86 8.48
N THR A 377 16.03 14.24 9.63
CA THR A 377 17.22 14.42 10.47
C THR A 377 17.61 15.85 10.89
N GLU A 378 16.83 16.90 10.59
CA GLU A 378 17.17 18.28 11.01
C GLU A 378 17.28 18.45 12.53
N CYS A 379 16.50 17.69 13.31
CA CYS A 379 16.61 17.70 14.76
C CYS A 379 17.96 17.17 15.27
N LEU A 380 18.58 16.21 14.57
CA LEU A 380 19.92 15.70 14.88
C LEU A 380 20.97 16.80 14.65
N LYS A 381 20.88 17.51 13.52
CA LYS A 381 21.80 18.59 13.14
C LYS A 381 21.67 19.85 13.99
N ALA A 382 20.54 20.02 14.68
CA ALA A 382 20.24 21.18 15.50
C ALA A 382 20.41 20.92 17.00
N CYS A 383 20.57 19.66 17.45
CA CYS A 383 20.65 19.35 18.88
C CYS A 383 22.05 19.63 19.46
N PRO A 384 22.20 20.56 20.43
CA PRO A 384 23.50 20.89 21.01
C PRO A 384 23.98 19.87 22.05
N ARG A 385 23.11 18.95 22.48
CA ARG A 385 23.37 17.98 23.56
C ARG A 385 23.52 16.54 23.05
N ASP A 386 23.62 16.34 21.73
CA ASP A 386 23.65 15.01 21.07
C ASP A 386 22.59 14.03 21.62
N ASN A 387 21.37 14.53 21.83
CA ASN A 387 20.31 13.80 22.54
C ASN A 387 19.22 13.26 21.60
N VAL A 388 19.50 13.12 20.31
CA VAL A 388 18.58 12.55 19.32
C VAL A 388 19.08 11.15 18.93
N ALA A 389 18.19 10.17 18.95
CA ALA A 389 18.43 8.79 18.52
C ALA A 389 17.63 8.48 17.24
N LEU A 390 18.26 7.73 16.33
CA LEU A 390 17.58 7.01 15.25
C LEU A 390 17.41 5.57 15.73
N SER A 391 16.23 5.25 16.23
CA SER A 391 15.96 3.97 16.89
C SER A 391 15.22 3.00 15.98
N VAL A 392 15.62 1.73 16.04
CA VAL A 392 14.79 0.61 15.60
C VAL A 392 13.93 0.16 16.77
N ARG A 393 12.62 0.21 16.59
CA ARG A 393 11.60 -0.25 17.53
C ARG A 393 10.86 -1.47 16.96
N PRO A 394 10.17 -2.24 17.80
CA PRO A 394 9.24 -3.26 17.31
C PRO A 394 8.15 -2.67 16.42
N PHE A 395 7.69 -3.45 15.44
CA PHE A 395 6.60 -3.06 14.55
C PHE A 395 5.32 -2.71 15.32
N GLY A 396 4.65 -1.64 14.91
CA GLY A 396 3.31 -1.27 15.42
C GLY A 396 3.27 -0.71 16.85
N VAL A 397 4.40 -0.35 17.46
CA VAL A 397 4.41 0.22 18.83
C VAL A 397 3.61 1.52 18.93
N ASP A 398 3.59 2.35 17.88
CA ASP A 398 2.82 3.61 17.88
C ASP A 398 1.30 3.37 17.88
N LEU A 399 0.84 2.22 17.39
CA LEU A 399 -0.58 1.85 17.45
C LEU A 399 -1.07 1.64 18.89
N ARG A 400 -0.14 1.46 19.83
CA ARG A 400 -0.42 1.30 21.27
C ARG A 400 -0.57 2.63 22.00
N VAL A 401 -0.22 3.74 21.35
CA VAL A 401 -0.28 5.06 21.97
C VAL A 401 -1.70 5.60 21.80
N SER A 402 -2.56 5.38 22.80
CA SER A 402 -3.96 5.83 22.77
C SER A 402 -4.10 7.37 22.75
N ARG A 403 -3.15 8.11 23.32
CA ARG A 403 -3.16 9.57 23.37
C ARG A 403 -2.93 10.20 21.99
N GLY A 404 -3.90 10.97 21.52
CA GLY A 404 -3.81 11.72 20.25
C GLY A 404 -4.43 11.01 19.06
N THR A 405 -5.30 10.01 19.25
CA THR A 405 -6.09 9.42 18.16
C THR A 405 -7.05 10.45 17.62
N ARG A 406 -7.11 10.55 16.29
CA ARG A 406 -7.92 11.54 15.59
C ARG A 406 -8.76 10.87 14.51
N ALA A 407 -9.91 11.51 14.22
CA ALA A 407 -10.86 11.01 13.24
C ALA A 407 -10.29 11.04 11.81
N ASP A 408 -9.52 12.06 11.46
CA ASP A 408 -8.86 12.18 10.15
C ASP A 408 -7.91 11.01 9.86
N GLU A 409 -7.06 10.62 10.82
CA GLU A 409 -6.20 9.42 10.73
C GLU A 409 -7.02 8.14 10.61
N ALA A 410 -8.12 8.02 11.35
CA ALA A 410 -9.03 6.86 11.28
C ALA A 410 -9.72 6.72 9.92
N TRP A 411 -10.20 7.83 9.36
CA TRP A 411 -10.81 7.86 8.03
C TRP A 411 -9.81 7.57 6.91
N ILE A 412 -8.56 8.02 7.04
CA ILE A 412 -7.50 7.58 6.13
C ILE A 412 -7.24 6.07 6.26
N ALA A 413 -7.17 5.51 7.47
CA ALA A 413 -7.00 4.07 7.65
C ALA A 413 -8.13 3.25 6.99
N LEU A 414 -9.39 3.69 7.13
CA LEU A 414 -10.55 3.09 6.46
C LEU A 414 -10.48 3.24 4.93
N LEU A 415 -10.14 4.44 4.45
CA LEU A 415 -9.95 4.72 3.03
C LEU A 415 -8.88 3.80 2.42
N LEU A 416 -7.74 3.63 3.10
CA LEU A 416 -6.64 2.78 2.64
C LEU A 416 -7.06 1.30 2.55
N LEU A 417 -7.80 0.78 3.53
CA LEU A 417 -8.31 -0.59 3.49
C LEU A 417 -9.36 -0.77 2.38
N GLY A 418 -10.34 0.14 2.29
CA GLY A 418 -11.41 0.08 1.30
C GLY A 418 -10.88 0.20 -0.12
N THR A 419 -9.90 1.08 -0.34
CA THR A 419 -9.27 1.26 -1.65
C THR A 419 -8.40 0.07 -2.04
N ALA A 420 -7.73 -0.60 -1.08
CA ALA A 420 -7.03 -1.86 -1.37
C ALA A 420 -8.00 -2.90 -1.91
N LEU A 421 -9.16 -3.07 -1.26
CA LEU A 421 -10.18 -4.02 -1.71
C LEU A 421 -10.76 -3.63 -3.08
N ALA A 422 -11.20 -2.38 -3.23
CA ALA A 422 -11.78 -1.88 -4.47
C ALA A 422 -10.81 -2.01 -5.64
N HIS A 423 -9.54 -1.62 -5.47
CA HIS A 423 -8.54 -1.73 -6.55
C HIS A 423 -8.18 -3.18 -6.87
N SER A 424 -8.16 -4.07 -5.88
CA SER A 424 -7.99 -5.50 -6.15
C SER A 424 -9.12 -6.05 -7.01
N VAL A 425 -10.38 -5.68 -6.74
CA VAL A 425 -11.53 -6.06 -7.56
C VAL A 425 -11.43 -5.46 -8.97
N ILE A 426 -11.15 -4.15 -9.08
CA ILE A 426 -11.12 -3.43 -10.36
C ILE A 426 -9.95 -3.89 -11.25
N LYS A 427 -8.73 -3.93 -10.70
CA LYS A 427 -7.50 -4.12 -11.49
C LYS A 427 -7.06 -5.58 -11.61
N LEU A 428 -7.33 -6.42 -10.61
CA LEU A 428 -6.96 -7.85 -10.65
C LEU A 428 -8.15 -8.76 -10.96
N GLY A 429 -9.39 -8.28 -10.82
CA GLY A 429 -10.58 -9.03 -11.20
C GLY A 429 -10.75 -9.15 -12.72
N PRO A 430 -11.49 -10.16 -13.20
CA PRO A 430 -11.62 -10.42 -14.62
C PRO A 430 -12.74 -9.59 -15.30
N TRP A 431 -13.43 -8.72 -14.55
CA TRP A 431 -14.55 -7.92 -15.04
C TRP A 431 -14.09 -6.71 -15.87
N GLY A 432 -14.12 -6.84 -17.20
CA GLY A 432 -13.75 -5.77 -18.14
C GLY A 432 -14.63 -4.52 -18.04
N TRP A 433 -15.94 -4.68 -17.82
CA TRP A 433 -16.89 -3.56 -17.74
C TRP A 433 -16.60 -2.58 -16.59
N ILE A 434 -16.12 -3.07 -15.44
CA ILE A 434 -15.74 -2.18 -14.33
C ILE A 434 -14.54 -1.32 -14.74
N LYS A 435 -13.59 -1.91 -15.48
CA LYS A 435 -12.38 -1.22 -15.94
C LYS A 435 -12.72 -0.15 -16.98
N SER A 436 -13.64 -0.43 -17.90
CA SER A 436 -14.08 0.57 -18.90
C SER A 436 -14.82 1.73 -18.24
N TRP A 437 -15.71 1.47 -17.28
CA TRP A 437 -16.39 2.54 -16.53
C TRP A 437 -15.40 3.43 -15.76
N ALA A 438 -14.38 2.81 -15.16
CA ALA A 438 -13.31 3.52 -14.45
C ALA A 438 -12.31 4.25 -15.38
N ASN A 439 -12.36 3.99 -16.70
CA ASN A 439 -11.46 4.57 -17.69
C ASN A 439 -11.92 5.93 -18.24
N LEU A 440 -13.06 6.49 -17.76
CA LEU A 440 -13.66 7.71 -18.32
C LEU A 440 -14.01 7.59 -19.82
N ASP A 441 -14.38 6.39 -20.30
CA ASP A 441 -14.81 6.21 -21.70
C ASP A 441 -16.22 6.78 -21.93
N GLY A 442 -17.07 6.81 -20.90
CA GLY A 442 -18.41 7.38 -20.92
C GLY A 442 -18.73 8.13 -19.62
N GLY A 443 -19.49 9.23 -19.73
CA GLY A 443 -19.75 10.13 -18.61
C GLY A 443 -20.69 9.53 -17.56
N VAL A 444 -21.77 8.88 -17.99
CA VAL A 444 -22.76 8.27 -17.09
C VAL A 444 -22.16 7.06 -16.38
N GLU A 445 -21.45 6.21 -17.12
CA GLU A 445 -20.76 5.02 -16.64
C GLU A 445 -19.73 5.38 -15.58
N PHE A 446 -18.96 6.45 -15.81
CA PHE A 446 -18.00 6.93 -14.81
C PHE A 446 -18.69 7.46 -13.56
N LEU A 447 -19.82 8.17 -13.67
CA LEU A 447 -20.57 8.63 -12.49
C LEU A 447 -21.13 7.46 -11.68
N LEU A 448 -21.62 6.41 -12.34
CA LEU A 448 -22.06 5.17 -11.69
C LEU A 448 -20.88 4.48 -10.99
N TYR A 449 -19.74 4.34 -11.67
CA TYR A 449 -18.51 3.83 -11.07
C TYR A 449 -18.09 4.64 -9.84
N ALA A 450 -18.08 5.97 -9.95
CA ALA A 450 -17.68 6.86 -8.86
C ALA A 450 -18.65 6.74 -7.67
N GLY A 451 -19.96 6.68 -7.93
CA GLY A 451 -20.98 6.45 -6.90
C GLY A 451 -20.79 5.11 -6.18
N LEU A 452 -20.58 4.02 -6.93
CA LEU A 452 -20.31 2.68 -6.37
C LEU A 452 -19.00 2.65 -5.56
N PHE A 453 -17.94 3.23 -6.11
CA PHE A 453 -16.63 3.29 -5.46
C PHE A 453 -16.67 4.09 -4.16
N LEU A 454 -17.22 5.30 -4.19
CA LEU A 454 -17.36 6.16 -3.01
C LEU A 454 -18.32 5.56 -2.00
N GLY A 455 -19.44 4.98 -2.45
CA GLY A 455 -20.40 4.28 -1.59
C GLY A 455 -19.77 3.09 -0.87
N ALA A 456 -18.95 2.29 -1.56
CA ALA A 456 -18.24 1.17 -0.94
C ALA A 456 -17.20 1.62 0.10
N VAL A 457 -16.40 2.64 -0.23
CA VAL A 457 -15.25 3.07 0.58
C VAL A 457 -15.63 4.01 1.73
N LEU A 458 -16.62 4.88 1.53
CA LEU A 458 -17.05 5.87 2.52
C LEU A 458 -18.36 5.50 3.24
N GLY A 459 -19.16 4.62 2.65
CA GLY A 459 -20.43 4.14 3.22
C GLY A 459 -20.31 2.74 3.81
N VAL A 460 -20.19 1.73 2.94
CA VAL A 460 -20.28 0.31 3.33
C VAL A 460 -19.19 -0.07 4.32
N LEU A 461 -17.91 0.14 4.00
CA LEU A 461 -16.82 -0.27 4.88
C LEU A 461 -16.82 0.47 6.24
N PRO A 462 -16.95 1.82 6.31
CA PRO A 462 -17.12 2.53 7.57
C PRO A 462 -18.38 2.10 8.34
N GLY A 463 -19.48 1.80 7.63
CA GLY A 463 -20.71 1.28 8.22
C GLY A 463 -20.50 -0.08 8.89
N LEU A 464 -19.83 -1.03 8.20
CA LEU A 464 -19.46 -2.32 8.77
C LEU A 464 -18.54 -2.16 9.99
N HIS A 465 -17.55 -1.26 9.90
CA HIS A 465 -16.66 -0.93 11.02
C HIS A 465 -17.41 -0.36 12.23
N LEU A 466 -18.41 0.50 11.99
CA LEU A 466 -19.28 1.04 13.03
C LEU A 466 -20.14 -0.06 13.68
N VAL A 467 -20.69 -0.99 12.88
CA VAL A 467 -21.41 -2.17 13.37
C VAL A 467 -20.48 -3.03 14.23
N THR A 468 -19.24 -3.26 13.81
CA THR A 468 -18.24 -3.98 14.61
C THR A 468 -17.97 -3.28 15.95
N ALA A 469 -17.81 -1.96 15.97
CA ALA A 469 -17.64 -1.20 17.19
C ALA A 469 -18.87 -1.28 18.12
N TRP A 470 -20.08 -1.29 17.54
CA TRP A 470 -21.33 -1.46 18.27
C TRP A 470 -21.48 -2.86 18.87
N LEU A 471 -21.20 -3.91 18.10
CA LEU A 471 -21.19 -5.31 18.57
C LEU A 471 -20.14 -5.52 19.67
N SER A 472 -18.95 -4.92 19.52
CA SER A 472 -17.90 -4.94 20.55
C SER A 472 -18.39 -4.31 21.86
N ARG A 473 -19.05 -3.15 21.80
CA ARG A 473 -19.66 -2.49 22.95
C ARG A 473 -20.74 -3.35 23.63
N LEU A 474 -21.59 -4.00 22.83
CA LEU A 474 -22.65 -4.88 23.31
C LEU A 474 -22.08 -6.13 24.00
N ALA A 475 -21.13 -6.81 23.35
CA ALA A 475 -20.47 -8.00 23.87
C ALA A 475 -19.69 -7.72 25.18
N ALA A 476 -19.07 -6.54 25.28
CA ALA A 476 -18.40 -6.09 26.48
C ALA A 476 -19.35 -5.66 27.62
N ARG A 477 -20.65 -5.49 27.34
CA ARG A 477 -21.65 -4.91 28.26
C ARG A 477 -21.19 -3.55 28.82
N ALA A 478 -20.66 -2.69 27.96
CA ALA A 478 -20.08 -1.40 28.32
C ALA A 478 -20.92 -0.22 27.78
N PRO A 479 -22.14 0.03 28.30
CA PRO A 479 -23.03 1.09 27.79
C PRO A 479 -22.46 2.50 27.94
N SER A 480 -21.55 2.71 28.90
CA SER A 480 -20.85 3.98 29.13
C SER A 480 -19.81 4.32 28.05
N ALA A 481 -19.38 3.35 27.23
CA ALA A 481 -18.41 3.58 26.18
C ALA A 481 -19.04 4.30 24.97
N ARG A 482 -18.52 5.49 24.63
CA ARG A 482 -19.01 6.29 23.49
C ARG A 482 -18.62 5.63 22.16
N LEU A 483 -19.62 5.30 21.34
CA LEU A 483 -19.44 4.59 20.07
C LEU A 483 -18.48 5.31 19.11
N GLY A 484 -18.58 6.64 18.97
CA GLY A 484 -17.69 7.42 18.11
C GLY A 484 -16.21 7.34 18.52
N ARG A 485 -15.92 7.20 19.82
CA ARG A 485 -14.54 7.00 20.29
C ARG A 485 -14.04 5.60 19.95
N LEU A 486 -14.90 4.58 20.09
CA LEU A 486 -14.57 3.21 19.69
C LEU A 486 -14.33 3.10 18.18
N PHE A 487 -15.18 3.74 17.37
CA PHE A 487 -15.02 3.82 15.92
C PHE A 487 -13.64 4.35 15.52
N VAL A 488 -13.26 5.52 16.08
CA VAL A 488 -11.95 6.14 15.79
C VAL A 488 -10.81 5.26 16.30
N ALA A 489 -10.90 4.74 17.53
CA ALA A 489 -9.83 3.93 18.11
C ALA A 489 -9.61 2.62 17.33
N TYR A 490 -10.69 1.90 17.01
CA TYR A 490 -10.60 0.60 16.33
C TYR A 490 -10.12 0.71 14.89
N ALA A 491 -10.28 1.86 14.24
CA ALA A 491 -9.76 2.06 12.88
C ALA A 491 -8.23 1.91 12.81
N TYR A 492 -7.50 2.20 13.89
CA TYR A 492 -6.04 2.02 13.96
C TYR A 492 -5.65 0.54 13.95
N ALA A 493 -6.53 -0.35 14.41
CA ALA A 493 -6.30 -1.79 14.33
C ALA A 493 -6.34 -2.31 12.89
N LEU A 494 -6.95 -1.58 11.94
CA LEU A 494 -7.02 -1.97 10.53
C LEU A 494 -5.71 -1.73 9.78
N ILE A 495 -4.84 -0.86 10.30
CA ILE A 495 -3.65 -0.36 9.58
C ILE A 495 -2.69 -1.48 9.16
N PRO A 496 -2.32 -2.46 10.03
CA PRO A 496 -1.39 -3.52 9.61
C PRO A 496 -1.97 -4.42 8.50
N LEU A 497 -3.26 -4.77 8.58
CA LEU A 497 -3.94 -5.59 7.57
C LEU A 497 -4.10 -4.79 6.26
N SER A 498 -4.43 -3.51 6.35
CA SER A 498 -4.50 -2.61 5.20
C SER A 498 -3.15 -2.51 4.47
N LEU A 499 -2.05 -2.35 5.21
CA LEU A 499 -0.71 -2.33 4.63
C LEU A 499 -0.38 -3.66 3.94
N ALA A 500 -0.64 -4.79 4.61
CA ALA A 500 -0.44 -6.11 4.05
C ALA A 500 -1.27 -6.35 2.78
N ALA A 501 -2.53 -5.89 2.76
CA ALA A 501 -3.39 -5.99 1.58
C ALA A 501 -2.85 -5.18 0.41
N TRP A 502 -2.36 -3.96 0.65
CA TRP A 502 -1.68 -3.15 -0.37
C TRP A 502 -0.38 -3.76 -0.85
N MET A 503 0.41 -4.39 0.04
CA MET A 503 1.62 -5.13 -0.35
C MET A 503 1.25 -6.33 -1.23
N ALA A 504 0.24 -7.12 -0.85
CA ALA A 504 -0.21 -8.27 -1.62
C ALA A 504 -0.78 -7.88 -3.00
N PHE A 505 -1.54 -6.78 -3.06
CA PHE A 505 -2.01 -6.19 -4.32
C PHE A 505 -0.84 -5.72 -5.19
N THR A 506 0.08 -4.94 -4.62
CA THR A 506 1.22 -4.36 -5.34
C THR A 506 2.13 -5.46 -5.86
N LEU A 507 2.35 -6.53 -5.09
CA LEU A 507 3.13 -7.68 -5.53
C LEU A 507 2.51 -8.36 -6.76
N ALA A 508 1.19 -8.51 -6.81
CA ALA A 508 0.49 -9.10 -7.95
C ALA A 508 0.49 -8.21 -9.21
N VAL A 509 0.66 -6.90 -9.05
CA VAL A 509 0.84 -5.98 -10.17
C VAL A 509 2.30 -5.92 -10.61
N VAL A 510 3.25 -5.85 -9.68
CA VAL A 510 4.68 -5.65 -9.98
C VAL A 510 5.34 -6.90 -10.54
N ALA A 511 5.08 -8.08 -9.94
CA ALA A 511 5.77 -9.31 -10.31
C ALA A 511 5.64 -9.70 -11.80
N PRO A 512 4.44 -9.72 -12.42
CA PRO A 512 4.29 -10.08 -13.84
C PRO A 512 4.76 -8.98 -14.80
N ASN A 513 4.88 -7.74 -14.32
CA ASN A 513 5.15 -6.57 -15.16
C ASN A 513 6.60 -6.06 -15.03
N LEU A 514 7.46 -6.76 -14.29
CA LEU A 514 8.81 -6.29 -13.97
C LEU A 514 9.71 -6.13 -15.23
N SER A 515 9.41 -6.86 -16.30
CA SER A 515 10.06 -6.75 -17.61
C SER A 515 9.92 -5.37 -18.24
N TYR A 516 8.90 -4.59 -17.89
CA TYR A 516 8.73 -3.24 -18.42
C TYR A 516 9.80 -2.26 -17.93
N ILE A 517 10.39 -2.50 -16.75
CA ILE A 517 11.38 -1.59 -16.17
C ILE A 517 12.63 -1.45 -17.08
N PRO A 518 13.36 -2.51 -17.45
CA PRO A 518 14.51 -2.38 -18.34
C PRO A 518 14.12 -1.82 -19.73
N ARG A 519 12.95 -2.19 -20.25
CA ARG A 519 12.43 -1.69 -21.53
C ARG A 519 12.29 -0.17 -21.55
N VAL A 520 11.65 0.43 -20.53
CA VAL A 520 11.49 1.89 -20.47
C VAL A 520 12.76 2.62 -20.05
N LEU A 521 13.77 1.93 -19.48
CA LEU A 521 15.07 2.55 -19.25
C LEU A 521 15.86 2.67 -20.57
N SER A 522 15.71 1.72 -21.48
CA SER A 522 16.31 1.77 -22.82
C SER A 522 15.60 2.74 -23.78
N ASP A 523 14.27 2.88 -23.66
CA ASP A 523 13.48 3.84 -24.43
C ASP A 523 12.56 4.68 -23.53
N PRO A 524 13.10 5.67 -22.79
CA PRO A 524 12.33 6.41 -21.80
C PRO A 524 11.19 7.24 -22.37
N LEU A 525 11.34 7.74 -23.60
CA LEU A 525 10.36 8.57 -24.27
C LEU A 525 9.43 7.76 -25.20
N GLY A 526 9.78 6.51 -25.50
CA GLY A 526 9.04 5.69 -26.46
C GLY A 526 9.29 6.10 -27.92
N TRP A 527 10.45 6.69 -28.22
CA TRP A 527 10.78 7.25 -29.54
C TRP A 527 11.52 6.26 -30.46
N GLY A 528 11.74 5.03 -30.02
CA GLY A 528 12.54 4.07 -30.79
C GLY A 528 13.96 3.87 -30.27
N TRP A 529 14.32 4.46 -29.13
CA TRP A 529 15.68 4.31 -28.59
C TRP A 529 15.94 2.91 -28.06
N ASP A 530 17.22 2.57 -27.93
CA ASP A 530 17.69 1.37 -27.25
C ASP A 530 19.01 1.64 -26.53
N LEU A 531 18.97 2.52 -25.53
CA LEU A 531 20.17 3.03 -24.84
C LEU A 531 21.00 1.92 -24.17
N PHE A 532 20.37 0.80 -23.78
CA PHE A 532 21.01 -0.30 -23.05
C PHE A 532 20.83 -1.67 -23.71
N GLY A 533 20.30 -1.77 -24.93
CA GLY A 533 20.07 -3.06 -25.60
C GLY A 533 18.93 -3.89 -24.99
N THR A 534 18.06 -3.29 -24.17
CA THR A 534 17.02 -4.01 -23.40
C THR A 534 15.59 -3.67 -23.82
N ARG A 535 15.40 -2.95 -24.94
CA ARG A 535 14.09 -2.57 -25.47
C ARG A 535 13.14 -3.77 -25.68
N GLU A 536 13.66 -4.89 -26.17
CA GLU A 536 12.87 -6.09 -26.50
C GLU A 536 12.82 -7.12 -25.36
N THR A 537 13.16 -6.73 -24.13
CA THR A 537 13.16 -7.66 -22.99
C THR A 537 11.74 -8.15 -22.66
N THR A 538 11.53 -9.46 -22.75
CA THR A 538 10.27 -10.14 -22.39
C THR A 538 10.37 -10.98 -21.12
N TRP A 539 11.52 -10.95 -20.44
CA TRP A 539 11.85 -11.85 -19.33
C TRP A 539 11.14 -11.49 -18.00
N THR A 540 10.52 -12.48 -17.35
CA THR A 540 9.91 -12.34 -16.02
C THR A 540 10.84 -12.83 -14.91
N TRP A 541 11.24 -11.94 -14.01
CA TRP A 541 12.24 -12.19 -12.95
C TRP A 541 11.74 -13.03 -11.76
N VAL A 542 10.42 -13.09 -11.56
CA VAL A 542 9.82 -13.73 -10.37
C VAL A 542 9.04 -14.98 -10.80
N PRO A 543 9.28 -16.15 -10.17
CA PRO A 543 8.45 -17.32 -10.41
C PRO A 543 7.02 -17.03 -9.93
N LEU A 544 6.11 -16.83 -10.88
CA LEU A 544 4.72 -16.44 -10.60
C LEU A 544 3.97 -17.49 -9.76
N GLY A 545 4.43 -18.75 -9.73
CA GLY A 545 3.90 -19.79 -8.84
C GLY A 545 4.12 -19.52 -7.34
N LEU A 546 5.08 -18.68 -6.95
CA LEU A 546 5.28 -18.28 -5.55
C LEU A 546 4.37 -17.11 -5.11
N LEU A 547 3.73 -16.42 -6.06
CA LEU A 547 2.92 -15.24 -5.78
C LEU A 547 1.75 -15.54 -4.82
N PRO A 548 0.94 -16.60 -5.01
CA PRO A 548 -0.11 -16.99 -4.07
C PRO A 548 0.36 -17.13 -2.62
N TRP A 549 1.51 -17.79 -2.42
CA TRP A 549 2.10 -18.04 -1.11
C TRP A 549 2.61 -16.76 -0.46
N ALA A 550 3.22 -15.87 -1.23
CA ALA A 550 3.65 -14.58 -0.75
C ALA A 550 2.45 -13.70 -0.33
N GLN A 551 1.37 -13.69 -1.11
CA GLN A 551 0.14 -12.97 -0.76
C GLN A 551 -0.50 -13.54 0.51
N LEU A 552 -0.55 -14.87 0.66
CA LEU A 552 -1.02 -15.53 1.87
C LEU A 552 -0.19 -15.11 3.09
N GLY A 553 1.14 -15.21 3.00
CA GLY A 553 2.06 -14.86 4.08
C GLY A 553 1.92 -13.39 4.53
N LEU A 554 1.79 -12.47 3.57
CA LEU A 554 1.56 -11.05 3.84
C LEU A 554 0.24 -10.83 4.58
N LEU A 555 -0.88 -11.38 4.09
CA LEU A 555 -2.20 -11.19 4.70
C LEU A 555 -2.28 -11.82 6.10
N VAL A 556 -1.68 -12.99 6.30
CA VAL A 556 -1.59 -13.66 7.61
C VAL A 556 -0.77 -12.82 8.59
N ALA A 557 0.37 -12.27 8.17
CA ALA A 557 1.19 -11.38 9.01
C ALA A 557 0.46 -10.07 9.35
N GLY A 558 -0.24 -9.48 8.37
CA GLY A 558 -1.06 -8.28 8.54
C GLY A 558 -2.23 -8.49 9.50
N LEU A 559 -2.92 -9.63 9.39
CA LEU A 559 -3.98 -10.05 10.31
C LEU A 559 -3.44 -10.20 11.73
N TRP A 560 -2.33 -10.90 11.89
CA TRP A 560 -1.68 -11.10 13.19
C TRP A 560 -1.32 -9.78 13.86
N GLY A 561 -0.70 -8.85 13.11
CA GLY A 561 -0.41 -7.50 13.60
C GLY A 561 -1.67 -6.72 14.00
N SER A 562 -2.72 -6.82 13.18
CA SER A 562 -3.99 -6.12 13.39
C SER A 562 -4.75 -6.62 14.61
N VAL A 563 -4.85 -7.95 14.80
CA VAL A 563 -5.53 -8.53 15.98
C VAL A 563 -4.76 -8.19 17.26
N ARG A 564 -3.44 -8.12 17.21
CA ARG A 564 -2.64 -7.69 18.37
C ARG A 564 -2.81 -6.21 18.71
N ALA A 565 -2.84 -5.34 17.70
CA ALA A 565 -3.18 -3.94 17.89
C ALA A 565 -4.61 -3.79 18.43
N ALA A 566 -5.58 -4.51 17.85
CA ALA A 566 -6.97 -4.53 18.28
C ALA A 566 -7.11 -4.91 19.76
N ARG A 567 -6.42 -5.97 20.20
CA ARG A 567 -6.45 -6.39 21.60
C ARG A 567 -6.07 -5.25 22.54
N GLN A 568 -4.98 -4.56 22.25
CA GLN A 568 -4.50 -3.47 23.11
C GLN A 568 -5.45 -2.28 23.07
N ILE A 569 -5.90 -1.87 21.88
CA ILE A 569 -6.83 -0.75 21.72
C ILE A 569 -8.16 -1.03 22.42
N VAL A 570 -8.70 -2.25 22.31
CA VAL A 570 -9.93 -2.68 22.97
C VAL A 570 -9.74 -2.71 24.49
N THR A 571 -8.60 -3.21 24.97
CA THR A 571 -8.27 -3.20 26.39
C THR A 571 -8.13 -1.79 26.95
N ASP A 572 -7.49 -0.86 26.23
CA ASP A 572 -7.38 0.54 26.64
C ASP A 572 -8.74 1.24 26.65
N ALA A 573 -9.64 0.87 25.73
CA ALA A 573 -10.95 1.50 25.60
C ALA A 573 -12.02 0.93 26.56
N LEU A 574 -11.97 -0.37 26.87
CA LEU A 574 -13.01 -1.11 27.60
C LEU A 574 -12.52 -1.78 28.89
N GLY A 575 -11.22 -1.67 29.22
CA GLY A 575 -10.59 -2.24 30.41
C GLY A 575 -10.02 -3.66 30.22
N GLU A 576 -9.18 -4.08 31.17
CA GLU A 576 -8.46 -5.39 31.15
C GLU A 576 -9.32 -6.60 31.56
N SER A 577 -10.56 -6.36 31.99
CA SER A 577 -11.46 -7.38 32.54
C SER A 577 -12.02 -8.34 31.49
N GLY A 578 -12.86 -9.30 31.91
CA GLY A 578 -13.61 -10.16 30.98
C GLY A 578 -14.48 -9.39 29.97
N ALA A 579 -14.77 -8.11 30.22
CA ALA A 579 -15.42 -7.22 29.26
C ALA A 579 -14.55 -6.95 28.01
N GLY A 580 -13.26 -6.60 28.18
CA GLY A 580 -12.36 -6.33 27.07
C GLY A 580 -12.13 -7.56 26.17
N ARG A 581 -12.05 -8.76 26.75
CA ARG A 581 -11.94 -10.01 25.97
C ARG A 581 -13.18 -10.29 25.13
N ARG A 582 -14.38 -10.08 25.68
CA ARG A 582 -15.63 -10.23 24.92
C ARG A 582 -15.77 -9.16 23.85
N GLY A 583 -15.37 -7.92 24.15
CA GLY A 583 -15.33 -6.83 23.18
C GLY A 583 -14.34 -7.04 22.03
N LEU A 584 -13.28 -7.83 22.22
CA LEU A 584 -12.32 -8.15 21.17
C LEU A 584 -12.87 -9.12 20.11
N LEU A 585 -13.80 -10.02 20.48
CA LEU A 585 -14.29 -11.07 19.57
C LEU A 585 -14.90 -10.50 18.27
N PRO A 586 -15.81 -9.50 18.30
CA PRO A 586 -16.34 -8.92 17.07
C PRO A 586 -15.26 -8.25 16.20
N VAL A 587 -14.29 -7.58 16.83
CA VAL A 587 -13.21 -6.87 16.13
C VAL A 587 -12.26 -7.86 15.46
N ALA A 588 -11.85 -8.92 16.17
CA ALA A 588 -11.00 -9.97 15.61
C ALA A 588 -11.73 -10.76 14.50
N GLY A 589 -13.02 -11.04 14.67
CA GLY A 589 -13.85 -11.67 13.64
C GLY A 589 -13.96 -10.84 12.37
N PHE A 590 -14.15 -9.52 12.50
CA PHE A 590 -14.18 -8.60 11.36
C PHE A 590 -12.83 -8.56 10.61
N LEU A 591 -11.72 -8.47 11.34
CA LEU A 591 -10.37 -8.50 10.75
C LEU A 591 -10.10 -9.83 10.02
N ALA A 592 -10.52 -10.96 10.60
CA ALA A 592 -10.40 -12.28 9.99
C ALA A 592 -11.25 -12.38 8.72
N LEU A 593 -12.50 -11.90 8.75
CA LEU A 593 -13.38 -11.87 7.58
C LEU A 593 -12.78 -11.05 6.44
N LEU A 594 -12.21 -9.88 6.74
CA LEU A 594 -11.54 -9.04 5.75
C LEU A 594 -10.32 -9.73 5.14
N ALA A 595 -9.46 -10.34 5.97
CA ALA A 595 -8.30 -11.09 5.49
C ALA A 595 -8.72 -12.26 4.59
N TRP A 596 -9.78 -12.99 4.98
CA TRP A 596 -10.36 -14.06 4.17
C TRP A 596 -10.92 -13.55 2.83
N ALA A 597 -11.62 -12.42 2.82
CA ALA A 597 -12.13 -11.82 1.58
C ALA A 597 -11.01 -11.48 0.59
N PHE A 598 -9.87 -10.97 1.07
CA PHE A 598 -8.69 -10.77 0.21
C PHE A 598 -8.11 -12.08 -0.31
N LEU A 599 -8.03 -13.12 0.53
CA LEU A 599 -7.54 -14.44 0.12
C LEU A 599 -8.43 -15.06 -0.95
N ALA A 600 -9.75 -15.04 -0.78
CA ALA A 600 -10.70 -15.51 -1.78
C ALA A 600 -10.52 -14.75 -3.11
N LEU A 601 -10.40 -13.43 -3.06
CA LEU A 601 -10.17 -12.61 -4.26
C LEU A 601 -8.85 -12.95 -4.97
N TYR A 602 -7.78 -13.25 -4.23
CA TYR A 602 -6.47 -13.55 -4.84
C TYR A 602 -6.32 -15.00 -5.29
N LEU A 603 -6.94 -15.94 -4.59
CA LEU A 603 -6.69 -17.37 -4.73
C LEU A 603 -7.84 -18.14 -5.40
N GLY A 604 -8.97 -17.45 -5.66
CA GLY A 604 -10.13 -18.00 -6.36
C GLY A 604 -11.13 -18.56 -5.37
#